data_AF-A0A0W0WBM3-F1
#
_entry.id   AF-A0A0W0WBM3-F1
#
_cell.length_a   1.000
_cell.length_b   1.000
_cell.length_c   1.000
_cell.angle_alpha   90.00
_cell.angle_beta   90.00
_cell.angle_gamma   90.00
#
_symmetry.space_group_name_H-M   'P 1'
#
loop_
_entity.id
_entity.type
_entity.pdbx_description
1 polymer ?
#
loop_
_entity_poly.entity_id
_entity_poly.type
_entity_poly.pdbx_seq_one_letter_code
_entity_poly.pdbx_strand_id
1 'polypeptide(L)'
;MGQGKEIIEDEKNTNNLFGNLPDEIALFILRYLDIKSLLKVGLLNNKYYQLSQDQALWRVFCFKDPVVKAFIEAADLEDALKKGDISAYQLFQSIYSKDITQLKKLLLPHGEKYFYLWRPCYEYKIPLTFFQKTLPDFPHDCFLTEPLAKEKTLNAGSVKKWVKVKVLIEQTDLSQLLAEQRLSTCKEQESTETDILNHNSLPLK
;
A
#
# COMPACT_ATOMS: atom_id res chain seq x y z
N MET A 1 40.60 -53.09 -32.86
CA MET A 1 41.32 -52.43 -31.75
C MET A 1 41.55 -50.99 -32.15
N GLY A 2 41.07 -50.04 -31.35
CA GLY A 2 41.16 -48.62 -31.66
C GLY A 2 40.15 -47.83 -30.82
N GLN A 3 40.29 -47.89 -29.49
CA GLN A 3 39.58 -46.99 -28.59
C GLN A 3 40.23 -45.60 -28.71
N GLY A 4 39.65 -44.72 -29.53
CA GLY A 4 39.88 -43.29 -29.44
C GLY A 4 39.00 -42.75 -28.32
N LYS A 5 39.56 -42.63 -27.12
CA LYS A 5 38.92 -41.92 -26.00
C LYS A 5 38.79 -40.45 -26.40
N GLU A 6 37.57 -40.00 -26.70
CA GLU A 6 37.23 -38.60 -26.58
C GLU A 6 37.39 -38.21 -25.11
N ILE A 7 38.42 -37.43 -24.83
CA ILE A 7 38.51 -36.66 -23.60
C ILE A 7 37.53 -35.51 -23.80
N ILE A 8 36.30 -35.69 -23.35
CA ILE A 8 35.40 -34.56 -23.08
C ILE A 8 35.96 -33.92 -21.82
N GLU A 9 36.77 -32.87 -22.00
CA GLU A 9 37.22 -32.04 -20.90
C GLU A 9 35.98 -31.45 -20.22
N ASP A 10 35.80 -31.83 -18.95
CA ASP A 10 34.83 -31.25 -18.04
C ASP A 10 35.08 -29.72 -17.93
N GLU A 11 34.38 -28.92 -18.73
CA GLU A 11 34.14 -27.51 -18.44
C GLU A 11 33.17 -27.38 -17.24
N LYS A 12 33.59 -27.86 -16.07
CA LYS A 12 32.95 -27.57 -14.78
C LYS A 12 33.81 -26.61 -13.99
N ASN A 13 33.96 -25.39 -14.49
CA ASN A 13 34.42 -24.30 -13.63
C ASN A 13 33.90 -22.93 -14.09
N THR A 14 32.58 -22.78 -14.15
CA THR A 14 32.01 -21.46 -13.94
C THR A 14 31.70 -21.35 -12.46
N ASN A 15 32.59 -20.67 -11.74
CA ASN A 15 32.31 -20.15 -10.39
C ASN A 15 31.02 -19.35 -10.47
N ASN A 16 29.89 -20.00 -10.18
CA ASN A 16 28.60 -19.35 -10.14
C ASN A 16 28.53 -18.56 -8.83
N LEU A 17 29.29 -17.47 -8.78
CA LEU A 17 29.50 -16.60 -7.61
C LEU A 17 28.17 -16.24 -6.96
N PHE A 18 27.16 -16.02 -7.79
CA PHE A 18 25.80 -15.69 -7.40
C PHE A 18 25.02 -16.90 -6.85
N GLY A 19 25.17 -18.09 -7.44
CA GLY A 19 24.52 -19.32 -6.96
C GLY A 19 24.92 -19.71 -5.52
N ASN A 20 26.17 -19.42 -5.15
CA ASN A 20 26.74 -19.78 -3.85
C ASN A 20 26.58 -18.71 -2.75
N LEU A 21 25.91 -17.58 -3.03
CA LEU A 21 25.65 -16.55 -2.02
C LEU A 21 24.73 -17.08 -0.91
N PRO A 22 24.95 -16.72 0.36
CA PRO A 22 23.94 -16.88 1.41
C PRO A 22 22.64 -16.16 1.04
N ASP A 23 21.51 -16.74 1.44
CA ASP A 23 20.19 -16.24 1.05
C ASP A 23 19.94 -14.83 1.58
N GLU A 24 20.45 -14.50 2.76
CA GLU A 24 20.34 -13.17 3.36
C GLU A 24 21.05 -12.10 2.51
N ILE A 25 22.22 -12.42 1.98
CA ILE A 25 22.99 -11.52 1.12
C ILE A 25 22.29 -11.38 -0.24
N ALA A 26 21.77 -12.47 -0.78
CA ALA A 26 20.99 -12.44 -2.01
C ALA A 26 19.74 -11.54 -1.83
N LEU A 27 18.94 -11.73 -0.77
CA LEU A 27 17.79 -10.89 -0.46
C LEU A 27 18.17 -9.41 -0.25
N PHE A 28 19.29 -9.17 0.44
CA PHE A 28 19.85 -7.82 0.60
C PHE A 28 20.15 -7.16 -0.75
N ILE A 29 20.62 -7.91 -1.74
CA ILE A 29 20.85 -7.38 -3.09
C ILE A 29 19.52 -7.16 -3.82
N LEU A 30 18.60 -8.13 -3.75
CA LEU A 30 17.32 -8.10 -4.46
C LEU A 30 16.44 -6.90 -4.07
N ARG A 31 16.49 -6.41 -2.83
CA ARG A 31 15.67 -5.25 -2.41
C ARG A 31 16.02 -3.92 -3.08
N TYR A 32 17.19 -3.84 -3.72
CA TYR A 32 17.58 -2.65 -4.46
C TYR A 32 17.10 -2.67 -5.92
N LEU A 33 16.64 -3.82 -6.41
CA LEU A 33 16.10 -3.94 -7.75
C LEU A 33 14.75 -3.25 -7.87
N ASP A 34 14.43 -2.79 -9.08
CA ASP A 34 13.05 -2.47 -9.43
C ASP A 34 12.26 -3.78 -9.65
N ILE A 35 10.93 -3.68 -9.58
CA ILE A 35 10.04 -4.84 -9.64
C ILE A 35 10.22 -5.62 -10.94
N LYS A 36 10.42 -4.93 -12.09
CA LYS A 36 10.58 -5.63 -13.38
C LYS A 36 11.86 -6.44 -13.39
N SER A 37 12.95 -5.90 -12.85
CA SER A 37 14.21 -6.63 -12.73
C SER A 37 14.12 -7.78 -11.73
N LEU A 38 13.44 -7.59 -10.59
CA LEU A 38 13.21 -8.67 -9.62
C LEU A 38 12.48 -9.87 -10.24
N LEU A 39 11.41 -9.60 -11.00
CA LEU A 39 10.66 -10.65 -11.69
C LEU A 39 11.53 -11.41 -12.72
N LYS A 40 12.40 -10.71 -13.44
CA LYS A 40 13.36 -11.35 -14.37
C LYS A 40 14.37 -12.23 -13.63
N VAL A 41 14.87 -11.78 -12.48
CA VAL A 41 15.79 -12.57 -11.66
C VAL A 41 15.13 -13.86 -11.17
N GLY A 42 13.84 -13.80 -10.83
CA GLY A 42 13.05 -14.98 -10.49
C GLY A 42 12.95 -16.05 -11.59
N LEU A 43 13.24 -15.71 -12.85
CA LEU A 43 13.22 -16.64 -13.98
C LEU A 43 14.56 -17.36 -14.21
N LEU A 44 15.64 -16.94 -13.52
CA LEU A 44 16.98 -17.45 -13.80
C LEU A 44 17.19 -18.89 -13.29
N ASN A 45 16.78 -19.17 -12.05
CA ASN A 45 16.87 -20.50 -11.45
C ASN A 45 15.89 -20.64 -10.27
N ASN A 46 15.73 -21.87 -9.77
CA ASN A 46 14.80 -22.16 -8.68
C ASN A 46 15.12 -21.41 -7.37
N LYS A 47 16.41 -21.23 -7.05
CA LYS A 47 16.83 -20.48 -5.86
C LYS A 47 16.37 -19.03 -5.93
N TYR A 48 16.66 -18.33 -7.02
CA TYR A 48 16.23 -16.95 -7.20
C TYR A 48 14.72 -16.82 -7.39
N TYR A 49 14.06 -17.83 -7.95
CA TYR A 49 12.60 -17.89 -7.95
C TYR A 49 12.06 -17.85 -6.52
N GLN A 50 12.55 -18.72 -5.63
CA GLN A 50 12.13 -18.75 -4.22
C GLN A 50 12.43 -17.43 -3.49
N LEU A 51 13.65 -16.90 -3.66
CA LEU A 51 14.04 -15.63 -3.04
C LEU A 51 13.26 -14.44 -3.59
N SER A 52 12.87 -14.46 -4.87
CA SER A 52 12.02 -13.42 -5.47
C SER A 52 10.59 -13.42 -4.94
N GLN A 53 10.16 -14.51 -4.28
CA GLN A 53 8.85 -14.65 -3.65
C GLN A 53 8.89 -14.38 -2.13
N ASP A 54 10.05 -14.02 -1.60
CA ASP A 54 10.25 -13.80 -0.17
C ASP A 54 9.34 -12.68 0.36
N GLN A 55 8.62 -12.96 1.45
CA GLN A 55 7.64 -12.01 1.98
C GLN A 55 8.30 -10.79 2.62
N ALA A 56 9.49 -10.93 3.23
CA ALA A 56 10.17 -9.80 3.83
C ALA A 56 10.65 -8.83 2.74
N LEU A 57 11.11 -9.34 1.61
CA LEU A 57 11.44 -8.58 0.41
C LEU A 57 10.23 -7.80 -0.11
N TRP A 58 9.08 -8.46 -0.30
CA TRP A 58 7.85 -7.80 -0.77
C TRP A 58 7.29 -6.78 0.22
N ARG A 59 7.45 -6.99 1.53
CA ARG A 59 7.11 -5.97 2.54
C ARG A 59 7.91 -4.69 2.33
N VAL A 60 9.22 -4.80 2.07
CA VAL A 60 10.07 -3.62 1.76
C VAL A 60 9.54 -2.89 0.53
N PHE A 61 9.14 -3.61 -0.52
CA PHE A 61 8.56 -3.01 -1.71
C PHE A 61 7.22 -2.32 -1.45
N CYS A 62 6.35 -2.93 -0.65
CA CYS A 62 5.08 -2.33 -0.22
C CYS A 62 5.26 -0.98 0.48
N PHE A 63 6.26 -0.84 1.36
CA PHE A 63 6.53 0.42 2.06
C PHE A 63 7.33 1.44 1.25
N LYS A 64 7.98 1.00 0.16
CA LYS A 64 8.74 1.86 -0.75
C LYS A 64 7.87 2.48 -1.84
N ASP A 65 6.87 1.75 -2.32
CA ASP A 65 5.94 2.26 -3.34
C ASP A 65 4.92 3.22 -2.72
N PRO A 66 4.78 4.46 -3.23
CA PRO A 66 3.92 5.47 -2.61
C PRO A 66 2.43 5.13 -2.68
N VAL A 67 1.98 4.42 -3.73
CA VAL A 67 0.57 4.06 -3.90
C VAL A 67 0.23 2.93 -2.94
N VAL A 68 1.04 1.87 -2.92
CA VAL A 68 0.83 0.72 -2.03
C VAL A 68 0.93 1.15 -0.57
N LYS A 69 1.92 1.99 -0.22
CA LYS A 69 2.05 2.56 1.12
C LYS A 69 0.80 3.35 1.52
N ALA A 70 0.25 4.16 0.64
CA ALA A 70 -0.97 4.91 0.92
C ALA A 70 -2.18 3.99 1.17
N PHE A 71 -2.30 2.88 0.45
CA PHE A 71 -3.32 1.86 0.73
C PHE A 71 -3.11 1.19 2.10
N ILE A 72 -1.86 0.90 2.46
CA ILE A 72 -1.52 0.29 3.75
C ILE A 72 -1.86 1.22 4.91
N GLU A 73 -1.51 2.50 4.80
CA GLU A 73 -1.83 3.52 5.80
C GLU A 73 -3.34 3.78 5.88
N ALA A 74 -4.02 3.87 4.73
CA ALA A 74 -5.46 4.11 4.70
C ALA A 74 -6.24 2.94 5.30
N ALA A 75 -5.89 1.71 4.95
CA ALA A 75 -6.59 0.51 5.45
C ALA A 75 -6.06 -0.03 6.78
N ASP A 76 -5.12 0.68 7.42
CA ASP A 76 -4.46 0.31 8.68
C ASP A 76 -3.94 -1.15 8.66
N LEU A 77 -3.09 -1.46 7.68
CA LEU A 77 -2.60 -2.82 7.41
C LEU A 77 -1.18 -3.10 7.93
N GLU A 78 -0.53 -2.11 8.54
CA GLU A 78 0.88 -2.23 8.91
C GLU A 78 1.15 -3.41 9.83
N ASP A 79 0.35 -3.54 10.89
CA ASP A 79 0.53 -4.60 11.88
C ASP A 79 0.20 -5.98 11.30
N ALA A 80 -0.84 -6.07 10.47
CA ALA A 80 -1.20 -7.31 9.78
C ALA A 80 -0.09 -7.77 8.82
N LEU A 81 0.55 -6.82 8.11
CA LEU A 81 1.69 -7.11 7.24
C LEU A 81 2.95 -7.52 8.03
N LYS A 82 3.21 -6.88 9.18
CA LYS A 82 4.36 -7.23 10.05
C LYS A 82 4.19 -8.63 10.64
N LYS A 83 2.98 -8.94 11.14
CA LYS A 83 2.61 -10.27 11.67
C LYS A 83 2.59 -11.36 10.60
N GLY A 84 2.34 -10.99 9.34
CA GLY A 84 2.25 -11.93 8.22
C GLY A 84 0.85 -12.51 8.02
N ASP A 85 -0.17 -11.87 8.60
CA ASP A 85 -1.58 -12.25 8.40
C ASP A 85 -2.02 -11.99 6.96
N ILE A 86 -1.36 -11.04 6.28
CA ILE A 86 -1.59 -10.69 4.88
C ILE A 86 -0.30 -10.90 4.10
N SER A 87 -0.41 -11.55 2.92
CA SER A 87 0.73 -11.69 2.01
C SER A 87 1.07 -10.34 1.36
N ALA A 88 2.29 -9.86 1.60
CA ALA A 88 2.78 -8.62 1.01
C ALA A 88 2.87 -8.71 -0.52
N TYR A 89 3.28 -9.88 -1.03
CA TYR A 89 3.32 -10.14 -2.47
C TYR A 89 1.92 -10.00 -3.10
N GLN A 90 0.92 -10.69 -2.56
CA GLN A 90 -0.44 -10.66 -3.11
C GLN A 90 -1.05 -9.26 -3.01
N LEU A 91 -0.82 -8.53 -1.92
CA LEU A 91 -1.27 -7.15 -1.77
C LEU A 91 -0.65 -6.26 -2.85
N PHE A 92 0.67 -6.31 -2.99
CA PHE A 92 1.41 -5.53 -4.00
C PHE A 92 0.90 -5.83 -5.41
N GLN A 93 0.83 -7.12 -5.76
CA GLN A 93 0.38 -7.57 -7.07
C GLN A 93 -1.07 -7.16 -7.33
N SER A 94 -1.97 -7.30 -6.36
CA SER A 94 -3.40 -6.96 -6.52
C SER A 94 -3.58 -5.47 -6.80
N ILE A 95 -2.83 -4.60 -6.09
CA ILE A 95 -2.87 -3.15 -6.32
C ILE A 95 -2.31 -2.81 -7.71
N TYR A 96 -1.16 -3.39 -8.08
CA TYR A 96 -0.49 -3.07 -9.36
C TYR A 96 -1.25 -3.60 -10.59
N SER A 97 -1.79 -4.82 -10.50
CA SER A 97 -2.58 -5.45 -11.56
C SER A 97 -4.03 -4.94 -11.62
N LYS A 98 -4.44 -4.11 -10.66
CA LYS A 98 -5.82 -3.67 -10.46
C LYS A 98 -6.81 -4.84 -10.29
N ASP A 99 -6.35 -5.94 -9.70
CA ASP A 99 -7.19 -7.10 -9.40
C ASP A 99 -8.06 -6.81 -8.17
N ILE A 100 -9.22 -6.24 -8.44
CA ILE A 100 -10.24 -5.92 -7.42
C ILE A 100 -10.71 -7.19 -6.70
N THR A 101 -10.74 -8.35 -7.36
CA THR A 101 -11.28 -9.58 -6.76
C THR A 101 -10.36 -10.08 -5.65
N GLN A 102 -9.05 -10.12 -5.90
CA GLN A 102 -8.07 -10.46 -4.88
C GLN A 102 -8.00 -9.39 -3.79
N LEU A 103 -8.01 -8.12 -4.18
CA LEU A 103 -7.96 -7.03 -3.21
C LEU A 103 -9.16 -7.04 -2.25
N LYS A 104 -10.36 -7.37 -2.74
CA LYS A 104 -11.55 -7.57 -1.91
C LYS A 104 -11.35 -8.70 -0.90
N LYS A 105 -10.82 -9.84 -1.32
CA LYS A 105 -10.55 -10.97 -0.42
C LYS A 105 -9.53 -10.62 0.66
N LEU A 106 -8.53 -9.81 0.32
CA LEU A 106 -7.46 -9.42 1.24
C LEU A 106 -7.89 -8.30 2.19
N LEU A 107 -8.60 -7.28 1.71
CA LEU A 107 -8.92 -6.07 2.47
C LEU A 107 -10.32 -6.06 3.07
N LEU A 108 -11.27 -6.77 2.47
CA LEU A 108 -12.68 -6.81 2.84
C LEU A 108 -13.16 -8.26 3.07
N PRO A 109 -12.51 -9.04 3.96
CA PRO A 109 -12.92 -10.43 4.21
C PRO A 109 -14.37 -10.54 4.72
N HIS A 110 -14.87 -9.50 5.38
CA HIS A 110 -16.23 -9.40 5.90
C HIS A 110 -17.14 -8.46 5.08
N GLY A 111 -16.70 -8.04 3.89
CA GLY A 111 -17.50 -7.23 2.96
C GLY A 111 -17.32 -5.71 3.09
N GLU A 112 -17.01 -5.21 4.28
CA GLU A 112 -16.78 -3.79 4.56
C GLU A 112 -15.56 -3.59 5.48
N LYS A 113 -14.87 -2.46 5.32
CA LYS A 113 -13.75 -2.07 6.18
C LYS A 113 -13.62 -0.56 6.22
N TYR A 114 -13.19 -0.04 7.36
CA TYR A 114 -12.89 1.37 7.50
C TYR A 114 -11.52 1.72 6.92
N PHE A 115 -11.48 2.84 6.20
CA PHE A 115 -10.27 3.44 5.68
C PHE A 115 -10.11 4.86 6.21
N TYR A 116 -8.88 5.28 6.43
CA TYR A 116 -8.51 6.64 6.78
C TYR A 116 -8.13 7.41 5.52
N LEU A 117 -9.01 8.30 5.06
CA LEU A 117 -8.83 9.09 3.84
C LEU A 117 -8.69 10.57 4.15
N TRP A 118 -8.06 11.32 3.26
CA TRP A 118 -7.86 12.76 3.39
C TRP A 118 -8.99 13.54 2.76
N ARG A 119 -9.50 14.56 3.46
CA ARG A 119 -10.48 15.52 2.92
C ARG A 119 -10.04 16.97 3.15
N PRO A 120 -10.42 17.90 2.25
CA PRO A 120 -10.28 19.33 2.51
C PRO A 120 -11.28 19.80 3.56
N CYS A 121 -10.83 20.65 4.49
CA CYS A 121 -11.70 21.34 5.45
C CYS A 121 -11.55 22.85 5.27
N TYR A 122 -12.67 23.48 4.89
CA TYR A 122 -12.79 24.92 4.69
C TYR A 122 -13.31 25.60 5.97
N GLU A 123 -13.05 26.91 6.15
CA GLU A 123 -13.63 27.63 7.29
C GLU A 123 -15.14 27.76 7.17
N TYR A 124 -15.85 27.35 8.23
CA TYR A 124 -17.30 27.46 8.39
C TYR A 124 -17.81 28.91 8.60
N LYS A 125 -16.96 29.93 8.53
CA LYS A 125 -17.39 31.31 8.81
C LYS A 125 -17.99 31.97 7.57
N ILE A 126 -19.08 31.41 7.08
CA ILE A 126 -20.09 32.26 6.45
C ILE A 126 -20.87 32.88 7.62
N PRO A 127 -20.91 34.21 7.76
CA PRO A 127 -21.82 34.79 8.73
C PRO A 127 -23.23 34.32 8.38
N LEU A 128 -23.83 33.56 9.31
CA LEU A 128 -25.18 32.97 9.23
C LEU A 128 -26.30 34.00 8.94
N THR A 129 -25.96 35.28 8.82
CA THR A 129 -26.84 36.39 8.54
C THR A 129 -27.30 36.47 7.08
N PHE A 130 -26.59 35.89 6.11
CA PHE A 130 -26.94 36.03 4.68
C PHE A 130 -27.43 34.75 3.98
N PHE A 131 -27.04 33.56 4.45
CA PHE A 131 -27.45 32.29 3.86
C PHE A 131 -28.03 31.39 4.96
N GLN A 132 -29.37 31.23 4.98
CA GLN A 132 -30.11 30.38 5.92
C GLN A 132 -29.93 28.88 5.69
N LYS A 133 -29.16 28.47 4.68
CA LYS A 133 -28.74 27.08 4.52
C LYS A 133 -27.36 26.96 5.14
N THR A 134 -27.25 26.22 6.24
CA THR A 134 -26.06 25.39 6.44
C THR A 134 -25.82 24.73 5.09
N LEU A 135 -24.71 25.07 4.41
CA LEU A 135 -24.36 24.37 3.18
C LEU A 135 -24.43 22.88 3.53
N PRO A 136 -25.21 22.09 2.77
CA PRO A 136 -25.54 20.72 3.15
C PRO A 136 -24.26 19.92 3.39
N ASP A 137 -24.43 18.75 4.00
CA ASP A 137 -23.55 17.59 3.87
C ASP A 137 -23.23 17.34 2.38
N PHE A 138 -22.40 18.19 1.79
CA PHE A 138 -21.95 18.03 0.42
C PHE A 138 -21.06 16.81 0.44
N PRO A 139 -21.22 15.88 -0.51
CA PRO A 139 -20.37 14.73 -0.56
C PRO A 139 -18.92 15.23 -0.73
N HIS A 140 -18.13 15.02 0.32
CA HIS A 140 -16.74 15.47 0.33
C HIS A 140 -15.92 14.45 -0.44
N ASP A 141 -15.16 14.94 -1.43
CA ASP A 141 -14.16 14.11 -2.09
C ASP A 141 -13.13 13.67 -1.05
N CYS A 142 -13.02 12.36 -0.85
CA CYS A 142 -12.01 11.75 0.00
C CYS A 142 -10.88 11.18 -0.87
N PHE A 143 -9.63 11.42 -0.45
CA PHE A 143 -8.44 11.06 -1.22
C PHE A 143 -7.55 10.10 -0.44
N LEU A 144 -6.85 9.23 -1.17
CA LEU A 144 -5.93 8.27 -0.54
C LEU A 144 -4.71 8.95 0.09
N THR A 145 -4.23 10.05 -0.47
CA THR A 145 -3.06 10.78 0.04
C THR A 145 -3.30 12.29 0.10
N GLU A 146 -2.63 12.98 1.03
CA GLU A 146 -2.68 14.43 1.17
C GLU A 146 -2.17 15.19 -0.08
N PRO A 147 -1.05 14.79 -0.73
CA PRO A 147 -0.59 15.47 -1.94
C PRO A 147 -1.60 15.36 -3.08
N LEU A 148 -2.21 14.19 -3.26
CA LEU A 148 -3.26 13.99 -4.26
C LEU A 148 -4.49 14.85 -3.96
N ALA A 149 -4.85 14.98 -2.67
CA ALA A 149 -5.93 15.84 -2.24
C ALA A 149 -5.66 17.30 -2.61
N LYS A 150 -4.45 17.80 -2.37
CA LYS A 150 -4.03 19.17 -2.73
C LYS A 150 -4.05 19.43 -4.23
N GLU A 151 -3.67 18.46 -5.04
CA GLU A 151 -3.62 18.61 -6.50
C GLU A 151 -5.01 18.58 -7.15
N LYS A 152 -5.86 17.64 -6.71
CA LYS A 152 -7.17 17.38 -7.36
C LYS A 152 -8.32 18.22 -6.80
N THR A 153 -8.16 18.82 -5.62
CA THR A 153 -9.21 19.64 -5.02
C THR A 153 -9.27 21.02 -5.69
N LEU A 154 -10.46 21.38 -6.19
CA LEU A 154 -10.73 22.73 -6.68
C LEU A 154 -10.57 23.75 -5.53
N ASN A 155 -9.87 24.85 -5.79
CA ASN A 155 -9.56 25.87 -4.78
C ASN A 155 -8.77 25.35 -3.57
N ALA A 156 -7.81 24.45 -3.78
CA ALA A 156 -6.91 23.95 -2.73
C ALA A 156 -6.23 25.07 -1.91
N GLY A 157 -5.98 26.24 -2.52
CA GLY A 157 -5.42 27.40 -1.83
C GLY A 157 -6.35 28.04 -0.77
N SER A 158 -7.64 27.73 -0.79
CA SER A 158 -8.63 28.17 0.19
C SER A 158 -8.88 27.14 1.30
N VAL A 159 -8.23 25.96 1.22
CA VAL A 159 -8.35 24.91 2.23
C VAL A 159 -7.55 25.31 3.47
N LYS A 160 -8.21 25.40 4.62
CA LYS A 160 -7.56 25.77 5.89
C LYS A 160 -6.78 24.60 6.49
N LYS A 161 -7.40 23.43 6.54
CA LYS A 161 -6.79 22.21 7.07
C LYS A 161 -7.16 21.00 6.22
N TRP A 162 -6.22 20.07 6.10
CA TRP A 162 -6.45 18.75 5.52
C TRP A 162 -6.67 17.78 6.68
N VAL A 163 -7.78 17.04 6.67
CA VAL A 163 -8.19 16.19 7.78
C VAL A 163 -8.22 14.74 7.32
N LYS A 164 -7.69 13.83 8.14
CA LYS A 164 -7.91 12.39 7.96
C LYS A 164 -9.27 12.02 8.56
N VAL A 165 -10.13 11.40 7.76
CA VAL A 165 -11.45 10.92 8.16
C VAL A 165 -11.55 9.42 8.00
N LYS A 166 -12.26 8.79 8.94
CA LYS A 166 -12.57 7.37 8.90
C LYS A 166 -13.82 7.16 8.06
N VAL A 167 -13.68 6.47 6.93
CA VAL A 167 -14.74 6.21 5.95
C VAL A 167 -14.97 4.73 5.83
N LEU A 168 -16.24 4.29 5.89
CA LEU A 168 -16.60 2.91 5.62
C LEU A 168 -16.56 2.67 4.11
N ILE A 169 -15.71 1.73 3.67
CA ILE A 169 -15.56 1.39 2.25
C ILE A 169 -16.29 0.08 1.96
N GLU A 170 -17.25 0.16 1.05
CA GLU A 170 -17.94 -0.99 0.47
C GLU A 170 -17.18 -1.49 -0.78
N GLN A 171 -17.60 -2.65 -1.28
CA GLN A 171 -16.95 -3.28 -2.44
C GLN A 171 -16.95 -2.44 -3.72
N THR A 172 -17.98 -1.60 -3.92
CA THR A 172 -18.09 -0.69 -5.06
C THR A 172 -17.08 0.44 -4.97
N ASP A 173 -16.89 0.96 -3.76
CA ASP A 173 -16.04 2.11 -3.47
C ASP A 173 -14.55 1.74 -3.60
N LEU A 174 -14.18 0.51 -3.21
CA LEU A 174 -12.81 0.03 -3.39
C LEU A 174 -12.36 0.06 -4.86
N SER A 175 -13.29 -0.18 -5.79
CA SER A 175 -13.00 -0.15 -7.23
C SER A 175 -12.72 1.29 -7.69
N GLN A 176 -13.50 2.24 -7.20
CA GLN A 176 -13.29 3.67 -7.47
C GLN A 176 -11.98 4.17 -6.83
N LEU A 177 -11.70 3.77 -5.59
CA LEU A 177 -10.47 4.13 -4.89
C LEU A 177 -9.22 3.58 -5.59
N LEU A 178 -9.29 2.38 -6.18
CA LEU A 178 -8.17 1.81 -6.93
C LEU A 178 -7.95 2.48 -8.29
N ALA A 179 -9.02 2.93 -8.95
CA ALA A 179 -8.95 3.58 -10.25
C ALA A 179 -8.57 5.06 -10.17
N GLU A 180 -9.22 5.81 -9.28
CA GLU A 180 -9.15 7.27 -9.22
C GLU A 180 -8.33 7.79 -8.03
N GLN A 181 -8.03 6.91 -7.06
CA GLN A 181 -7.47 7.26 -5.74
C GLN A 181 -8.32 8.30 -4.99
N ARG A 182 -9.62 8.33 -5.33
CA ARG A 182 -10.61 9.29 -4.86
C ARG A 182 -11.97 8.59 -4.68
N LEU A 183 -12.74 9.02 -3.69
CA LEU A 183 -14.16 8.71 -3.53
C LEU A 183 -14.96 9.99 -3.56
N SER A 184 -16.00 10.05 -4.41
CA SER A 184 -16.80 11.25 -4.61
C SER A 184 -17.95 11.41 -3.63
N THR A 185 -18.25 10.39 -2.81
CA THR A 185 -19.34 10.36 -1.83
C THR A 185 -18.90 9.54 -0.61
N CYS A 186 -18.57 10.22 0.48
CA CYS A 186 -18.20 9.56 1.74
C CYS A 186 -19.42 9.56 2.69
N LYS A 187 -19.90 8.38 3.08
CA LYS A 187 -20.86 8.24 4.20
C LYS A 187 -20.04 8.25 5.49
N GLU A 188 -20.15 9.32 6.27
CA GLU A 188 -19.29 9.52 7.45
C GLU A 188 -19.84 8.80 8.69
N GLN A 189 -18.92 8.36 9.54
CA GLN A 189 -19.12 8.37 10.98
C GLN A 189 -18.13 9.39 11.55
N GLU A 190 -18.64 10.43 12.20
CA GLU A 190 -17.82 11.41 12.90
C GLU A 190 -16.99 10.71 13.97
N SER A 191 -15.71 10.50 13.70
CA SER A 191 -14.73 10.23 14.77
C SER A 191 -14.38 11.56 15.41
N THR A 192 -14.96 11.82 16.58
CA THR A 192 -14.59 12.92 17.47
C THR A 192 -13.08 12.92 17.74
N GLU A 193 -12.47 14.09 17.60
CA GLU A 193 -11.03 14.40 17.72
C GLU A 193 -10.44 14.19 19.13
N THR A 194 -11.04 13.37 20.01
CA THR A 194 -10.65 13.24 21.43
C THR A 194 -9.82 12.01 21.81
N ASP A 195 -9.66 10.99 20.97
CA ASP A 195 -9.09 9.71 21.43
C ASP A 195 -7.58 9.52 21.19
N ILE A 196 -6.86 10.52 20.67
CA ILE A 196 -5.42 10.39 20.35
C ILE A 196 -4.48 10.98 21.42
N LEU A 197 -4.99 11.57 22.52
CA LEU A 197 -4.12 12.27 23.50
C LEU A 197 -4.00 11.69 24.92
N ASN A 198 -4.63 10.57 25.27
CA ASN A 198 -4.59 10.06 26.66
C ASN A 198 -4.03 8.63 26.80
N HIS A 199 -2.77 8.42 26.40
CA HIS A 199 -1.95 7.34 26.95
C HIS A 199 -0.50 7.78 27.12
N ASN A 200 -0.27 8.79 27.96
CA ASN A 200 1.03 9.03 28.61
C ASN A 200 0.82 9.94 29.83
N SER A 201 0.33 9.35 30.92
CA SER A 201 0.42 9.96 32.25
C SER A 201 0.53 8.82 33.27
N LEU A 202 1.77 8.48 33.62
CA LEU A 202 2.11 7.66 34.77
C LEU A 202 1.59 8.34 36.06
N PRO A 203 1.03 7.60 37.03
CA PRO A 203 0.74 8.16 38.33
C PRO A 203 2.03 8.21 39.17
N LEU A 204 2.39 9.42 39.62
CA LEU A 204 3.26 9.60 40.79
C LEU A 204 2.51 9.09 42.02
N LYS A 205 3.09 8.11 42.70
CA LYS A 205 2.90 7.84 44.12
C LYS A 205 4.27 7.57 44.74
#